data_AF-A0A6V7IRG3-F1
#
_entry.id   AF-A0A6V7IRG3-F1
#
_cell.length_a   1.000
_cell.length_b   1.000
_cell.length_c   1.000
_cell.angle_alpha   90.00
_cell.angle_beta   90.00
_cell.angle_gamma   90.00
#
_symmetry.space_group_name_H-M   'P 1'
#
loop_
_entity.id
_entity.type
_entity.pdbx_description
1 polymer ?
#
loop_
_entity_poly.entity_id
_entity_poly.type
_entity_poly.pdbx_seq_one_letter_code
_entity_poly.pdbx_strand_id
1 'polypeptide(L)' 'HAIMCYLADKYGKDDTLYPKDLQKRAMINQRLHFDSGVLFALLRGLG' A
#
# COMPACT_ATOMS: atom_id res chain seq x y z
N HIS A 1 5.70 -2.45 2.03
CA HIS A 1 4.40 -1.80 2.24
C HIS A 1 4.14 -1.26 3.66
N ALA A 2 4.55 -1.96 4.74
CA ALA A 2 4.15 -1.65 6.13
C ALA A 2 4.43 -0.20 6.63
N ILE A 3 5.55 0.41 6.22
CA ILE A 3 5.92 1.77 6.66
C ILE A 3 4.92 2.82 6.15
N MET A 4 4.44 2.67 4.91
CA MET A 4 3.48 3.60 4.29
C MET A 4 2.12 3.54 5.00
N CYS A 5 1.65 2.33 5.33
CA CYS A 5 0.42 2.16 6.10
C CYS A 5 0.54 2.75 7.50
N TYR A 6 1.67 2.56 8.18
CA TYR A 6 1.91 3.12 9.50
C TYR A 6 1.91 4.65 9.49
N LEU A 7 2.53 5.27 8.49
CA LEU A 7 2.54 6.73 8.35
C LEU A 7 1.14 7.28 8.05
N ALA A 8 0.38 6.60 7.18
CA ALA A 8 -0.99 6.98 6.86
C ALA A 8 -1.93 6.83 8.07
N ASP A 9 -1.78 5.77 8.87
CA ASP A 9 -2.61 5.51 10.05
C ASP A 9 -2.26 6.45 11.22
N LYS A 10 -0.97 6.76 11.42
CA LYS A 10 -0.49 7.58 12.54
C LYS A 10 -0.51 9.08 12.29
N TYR A 11 -0.29 9.53 11.05
CA TYR A 11 -0.16 10.94 10.70
C TYR A 11 -1.16 11.40 9.64
N GLY A 12 -2.01 10.52 9.12
CA GLY A 12 -3.09 10.90 8.22
C GLY A 12 -4.08 11.80 8.93
N LYS A 13 -4.27 13.02 8.42
CA LYS A 13 -5.32 13.93 8.90
C LYS A 13 -6.72 13.44 8.54
N ASP A 14 -6.82 12.65 7.47
CA ASP A 14 -8.05 12.05 6.97
C ASP A 14 -7.78 10.59 6.56
N ASP A 15 -8.76 9.72 6.80
CA ASP A 15 -8.74 8.30 6.40
C ASP A 15 -8.86 8.12 4.87
N THR A 16 -8.66 9.16 4.06
CA THR A 16 -8.77 9.13 2.59
C THR A 16 -7.65 8.33 1.94
N LEU A 17 -6.44 8.36 2.53
CA LEU A 17 -5.27 7.65 2.00
C LEU A 17 -5.28 6.15 2.33
N TYR A 18 -5.80 5.79 3.51
CA TYR A 18 -5.88 4.41 3.98
C TYR A 18 -7.16 4.19 4.80
N PRO A 19 -8.33 4.10 4.13
CA PRO A 19 -9.62 4.00 4.79
C PRO A 19 -9.68 2.82 5.75
N LYS A 20 -10.31 3.03 6.92
CA LYS A 20 -10.55 1.98 7.92
C LYS A 20 -11.61 0.97 7.51
N ASP A 21 -12.39 1.30 6.48
CA ASP A 21 -13.35 0.37 5.88
C ASP A 21 -12.64 -0.86 5.30
N LEU A 22 -13.02 -2.04 5.79
CA LEU A 22 -12.33 -3.29 5.51
C LEU A 22 -12.30 -3.63 4.02
N GLN A 23 -13.37 -3.33 3.26
CA GLN A 23 -13.41 -3.62 1.82
C GLN A 23 -12.44 -2.71 1.04
N LYS A 24 -12.47 -1.41 1.31
CA LYS A 24 -11.56 -0.46 0.63
C LYS A 24 -10.11 -0.74 1.00
N ARG A 25 -9.84 -1.06 2.27
CA ARG A 25 -8.50 -1.41 2.77
C ARG A 25 -7.97 -2.71 2.17
N ALA A 26 -8.84 -3.71 1.98
CA ALA A 26 -8.47 -4.96 1.29
C ALA A 26 -8.04 -4.70 -0.17
N MET A 27 -8.79 -3.86 -0.90
CA MET A 27 -8.39 -3.47 -2.26
C MET A 27 -7.05 -2.71 -2.31
N ILE A 28 -6.81 -1.80 -1.36
CA ILE A 28 -5.55 -1.05 -1.29
C ILE A 28 -4.39 -1.99 -0.94
N ASN A 29 -4.56 -2.91 0.02
CA ASN A 29 -3.56 -3.92 0.34
C ASN A 29 -3.30 -4.88 -0.84
N GLN A 30 -4.32 -5.23 -1.63
CA GLN A 30 -4.11 -6.08 -2.81
C GLN A 30 -3.22 -5.39 -3.85
N ARG A 31 -3.47 -4.10 -4.15
CA ARG A 31 -2.63 -3.27 -5.04
C ARG A 31 -1.23 -3.07 -4.46
N LEU A 32 -1.20 -2.79 -3.15
CA LEU A 32 -0.15 -3.07 -2.19
C LEU A 32 0.91 -4.11 -2.55
N HIS A 33 0.43 -5.33 -2.42
CA HIS A 33 1.17 -6.55 -2.59
C HIS A 33 1.52 -6.79 -4.07
N PHE A 34 0.66 -6.39 -5.00
CA PHE A 34 0.94 -6.47 -6.43
C PHE A 34 2.15 -5.60 -6.83
N ASP A 35 2.20 -4.35 -6.36
CA ASP A 35 3.31 -3.43 -6.61
C ASP A 35 4.66 -3.98 -6.08
N SER A 36 4.67 -4.45 -4.83
CA SER A 36 5.88 -5.01 -4.21
C SER A 36 6.33 -6.35 -4.82
N GLY A 37 5.41 -7.19 -5.28
CA GLY A 37 5.72 -8.53 -5.80
C GLY A 37 6.04 -8.59 -7.29
N VAL A 38 5.43 -7.71 -8.09
CA VAL A 38 5.53 -7.74 -9.56
C VAL A 38 6.34 -6.57 -10.07
N LEU A 39 5.96 -5.33 -9.74
CA LEU A 39 6.55 -4.14 -10.32
C LEU A 39 7.99 -3.90 -9.81
N PHE A 40 8.20 -4.03 -8.49
CA PHE A 40 9.54 -3.89 -7.91
C PHE A 40 10.48 -5.03 -8.34
N ALA A 41 9.98 -6.25 -8.47
CA ALA A 41 10.76 -7.39 -8.96
C ALA A 41 11.16 -7.21 -10.43
N LEU A 42 10.26 -6.71 -11.28
CA LEU A 42 10.56 -6.40 -12.68
C LEU A 42 11.60 -5.28 -12.82
N LEU A 43 11.42 -4.18 -12.08
CA LEU A 43 12.38 -3.06 -12.10
C LEU A 43 13.77 -3.48 -11.60
N ARG A 44 13.85 -4.39 -10.64
CA ARG A 44 15.13 -4.93 -10.15
C ARG A 44 15.81 -5.89 -11.13
N GLY A 45 15.05 -6.57 -11.99
CA GLY A 45 15.59 -7.46 -13.03
C GLY A 45 16.06 -6.75 -14.29
N LEU A 46 15.80 -5.45 -14.42
CA LEU A 46 16.17 -4.61 -15.56
C LEU A 46 17.48 -3.83 -15.35
N GLY A 47 18.15 -4.00 -14.21
CA GLY A 47 19.49 -3.45 -13.92
C GLY A 47 20.55 -4.53 -13.88
#